data_AF-A0A2P6JMF9-F1
#
_entry.id   AF-A0A2P6JMF9-F1
#
_cell.length_a   1.000
_cell.length_b   1.000
_cell.length_c   1.000
_cell.angle_alpha   90.00
_cell.angle_beta   90.00
_cell.angle_gamma   90.00
#
_symmetry.space_group_name_H-M   'P 1'
#
loop_
_entity.id
_entity.type
_entity.pdbx_description
1 polymer ?
#
loop_
_entity_poly.entity_id
_entity_poly.type
_entity_poly.pdbx_seq_one_letter_code
_entity_poly.pdbx_strand_id
1 'polypeptide(L)' 'MSLATLNLMLDSACDPALPWHWRNLCLDNAYRSLYALEHLADGPAQQQMLNRLRNRLATLQMQPSLSLSELAEGNPYD' A
#
# COMPACT_ATOMS: atom_id res chain seq x y z
N MET A 1 11.84 4.93 8.21
CA MET A 1 11.00 4.31 7.17
C MET A 1 11.60 4.67 5.82
N SER A 2 11.91 3.70 4.97
CA SER A 2 12.48 3.96 3.64
C SER A 2 11.35 4.05 2.59
N LEU A 3 11.65 4.67 1.44
CA LEU A 3 10.72 4.75 0.32
C LEU A 3 10.33 3.36 -0.22
N ALA A 4 11.26 2.39 -0.15
CA ALA A 4 11.00 1.00 -0.53
C ALA A 4 9.93 0.34 0.36
N THR A 5 10.00 0.56 1.68
CA THR A 5 9.00 0.03 2.62
C THR A 5 7.62 0.65 2.36
N LEU A 6 7.56 1.94 2.02
CA LEU A 6 6.30 2.61 1.67
C LEU A 6 5.69 2.02 0.40
N ASN A 7 6.49 1.84 -0.66
CA ASN A 7 5.99 1.22 -1.89
C ASN A 7 5.47 -0.18 -1.65
N LEU A 8 6.19 -0.98 -0.86
CA LEU A 8 5.73 -2.31 -0.48
C LEU A 8 4.37 -2.27 0.22
N MET A 9 4.15 -1.35 1.16
CA MET A 9 2.85 -1.21 1.82
C MET A 9 1.73 -0.83 0.84
N LEU A 10 1.99 0.08 -0.11
CA LEU A 10 1.01 0.44 -1.13
C LEU A 10 0.69 -0.74 -2.06
N ASP A 11 1.70 -1.53 -2.42
CA ASP A 11 1.53 -2.69 -3.27
C ASP A 11 0.77 -3.81 -2.52
N SER A 12 1.08 -4.04 -1.24
CA SER A 12 0.33 -4.96 -0.37
C SER A 12 -1.12 -4.51 -0.15
N ALA A 13 -1.39 -3.20 -0.03
CA ALA A 13 -2.76 -2.69 0.07
C ALA A 13 -3.60 -2.98 -1.18
N CYS A 14 -2.96 -3.14 -2.34
CA CYS A 14 -3.61 -3.53 -3.59
C CYS A 14 -3.78 -5.04 -3.76
N ASP A 15 -3.12 -5.86 -2.95
CA ASP A 15 -3.14 -7.32 -3.10
C ASP A 15 -4.50 -7.90 -2.68
N PRO A 16 -5.31 -8.44 -3.62
CA PRO A 16 -6.62 -8.98 -3.30
C PRO A 16 -6.54 -10.30 -2.52
N ALA A 17 -5.39 -10.99 -2.52
CA ALA A 17 -5.18 -12.19 -1.73
C ALA A 17 -5.09 -11.89 -0.23
N LEU A 18 -4.75 -10.64 0.14
CA LEU A 18 -4.75 -10.23 1.53
C LEU A 18 -6.17 -9.94 2.03
N PRO A 19 -6.48 -10.33 3.28
CA PRO A 19 -7.74 -9.94 3.91
C PRO A 19 -7.87 -8.42 4.00
N TRP A 20 -9.10 -7.90 3.83
CA TRP A 20 -9.39 -6.47 3.82
C TRP A 20 -8.78 -5.70 5.01
N HIS A 21 -8.81 -6.29 6.22
CA HIS A 21 -8.26 -5.64 7.41
C HIS A 21 -6.74 -5.45 7.36
N TRP A 22 -5.97 -6.38 6.76
CA TRP A 22 -4.53 -6.22 6.57
C TRP A 22 -4.23 -5.12 5.56
N ARG A 23 -5.03 -5.04 4.51
CA ARG A 23 -4.89 -4.01 3.46
C ARG A 23 -5.14 -2.60 4.02
N ASN A 24 -6.16 -2.45 4.86
CA ASN A 24 -6.39 -1.19 5.58
C ASN A 24 -5.21 -0.84 6.51
N LEU A 25 -4.67 -1.82 7.23
CA LEU A 25 -3.50 -1.61 8.09
C LEU A 25 -2.28 -1.13 7.27
N CYS A 26 -2.07 -1.69 6.08
CA CYS A 26 -1.02 -1.23 5.16
C CYS A 26 -1.23 0.23 4.73
N LEU A 27 -2.47 0.64 4.43
CA LEU A 27 -2.80 2.02 4.09
C LEU A 27 -2.53 3.00 5.24
N ASP A 28 -2.96 2.65 6.46
CA ASP A 28 -2.76 3.50 7.65
C ASP A 28 -1.27 3.71 7.92
N ASN A 29 -0.48 2.63 7.83
CA ASN A 29 0.96 2.71 8.00
C ASN A 29 1.66 3.46 6.86
N ALA A 30 1.18 3.32 5.62
CA ALA A 30 1.69 4.06 4.48
C ALA A 30 1.44 5.57 4.63
N TYR A 31 0.23 5.96 5.02
CA TYR A 31 -0.14 7.35 5.27
C TYR A 31 0.72 7.96 6.39
N ARG A 32 0.85 7.28 7.53
CA ARG A 32 1.67 7.75 8.65
C ARG A 32 3.15 7.89 8.28
N SER A 33 3.66 6.97 7.48
CA SER A 33 5.04 7.01 6.98
C SER A 33 5.26 8.16 6.00
N LEU A 34 4.31 8.41 5.09
CA LEU A 34 4.34 9.57 4.19
C LEU A 34 4.35 10.89 4.96
N TYR A 35 3.46 11.02 5.94
CA TYR A 35 3.38 12.21 6.78
C TYR A 35 4.72 12.48 7.49
N ALA A 36 5.34 11.44 8.07
CA ALA A 36 6.66 11.59 8.69
C ALA A 36 7.76 11.97 7.69
N LEU A 37 7.75 11.41 6.48
CA LEU A 37 8.75 11.73 5.45
C LEU A 37 8.59 13.15 4.90
N GLU A 38 7.37 13.68 4.82
CA GLU A 38 7.13 15.08 4.43
C GLU A 38 7.75 16.08 5.41
N HIS A 39 7.73 15.78 6.71
CA HIS A 39 8.34 16.63 7.74
C HIS A 39 9.87 16.60 7.71
N LEU A 40 10.46 15.63 7.01
CA LEU A 40 11.91 15.45 6.89
C LEU A 40 12.43 15.83 5.49
N ALA A 41 11.57 16.29 4.58
CA ALA A 41 11.94 16.59 3.21
C ALA A 41 12.55 18.01 3.08
N ASP A 42 13.84 18.08 2.78
CA ASP A 42 14.61 19.34 2.71
C ASP A 42 14.77 19.89 1.28
N GLY A 43 14.12 19.28 0.28
CA GLY A 43 14.30 19.69 -1.12
C GLY A 43 13.06 19.54 -2.01
N PRO A 44 12.97 20.36 -3.07
CA PRO A 44 11.81 20.35 -3.99
C PRO A 44 11.66 19.01 -4.73
N ALA A 45 12.76 18.33 -5.06
CA ALA A 45 12.72 17.01 -5.69
C ALA A 45 12.09 15.95 -4.77
N GLN A 46 12.42 15.98 -3.47
CA GLN A 46 11.85 15.07 -2.48
C GLN A 46 10.36 15.38 -2.26
N GLN A 47 10.01 16.65 -2.13
CA GLN A 47 8.60 17.07 -2.02
C GLN A 47 7.78 16.65 -3.24
N GLN A 48 8.32 16.80 -4.45
CA GLN A 48 7.64 16.35 -5.67
C GLN A 48 7.42 14.84 -5.68
N MET A 49 8.41 14.06 -5.22
CA MET A 49 8.28 12.61 -5.09
C MET A 49 7.22 12.23 -4.06
N LEU A 50 7.22 12.85 -2.88
CA LEU A 50 6.22 12.60 -1.84
C LEU A 50 4.81 12.98 -2.29
N ASN A 51 4.65 14.08 -3.02
CA ASN A 51 3.37 14.47 -3.63
C ASN A 51 2.85 13.41 -4.61
N ARG A 52 3.71 12.80 -5.44
CA ARG A 52 3.31 11.70 -6.32
C ARG A 52 2.83 10.48 -5.53
N LEU A 53 3.54 10.13 -4.47
CA LEU A 53 3.18 9.00 -3.61
C LEU A 53 1.86 9.24 -2.86
N ARG A 54 1.65 10.47 -2.38
CA ARG A 54 0.37 10.89 -1.77
C ARG A 54 -0.79 10.82 -2.75
N ASN A 55 -0.61 11.33 -3.96
CA ASN A 55 -1.64 11.22 -5.00
C ASN A 55 -1.95 9.75 -5.29
N ARG A 56 -0.92 8.90 -5.41
CA ARG A 56 -1.11 7.45 -5.60
C ARG A 56 -1.91 6.82 -4.47
N LEU A 57 -1.65 7.18 -3.21
CA LEU A 57 -2.41 6.69 -2.05
C LEU A 57 -3.86 7.19 -2.09
N ALA A 58 -4.09 8.47 -2.41
CA ALA A 58 -5.42 9.06 -2.45
C ALA A 58 -6.29 8.54 -3.61
N THR A 59 -5.69 8.14 -4.73
CA THR A 59 -6.41 7.59 -5.89
C THR A 59 -6.42 6.06 -5.94
N LEU A 60 -5.84 5.40 -4.94
CA LEU A 60 -5.72 3.94 -4.90
C LEU A 60 -7.11 3.30 -4.87
N GLN A 61 -7.39 2.45 -5.85
CA GLN A 61 -8.65 1.71 -5.92
C GLN A 61 -8.46 0.34 -5.26
N MET A 62 -9.12 0.10 -4.13
CA MET A 62 -9.10 -1.20 -3.49
C MET A 62 -10.21 -2.08 -4.06
N GLN A 63 -9.82 -3.09 -4.82
CA GLN A 63 -10.72 -4.18 -5.20
C GLN A 63 -11.13 -5.01 -3.98
N PRO A 64 -12.29 -5.67 -3.98
CA PRO A 64 -12.66 -6.60 -2.90
C PRO A 64 -11.59 -7.70 -2.75
N SER A 65 -11.41 -8.19 -1.52
CA SER A 65 -10.56 -9.36 -1.27
C SER A 65 -11.16 -10.60 -1.95
N LEU A 66 -10.29 -11.52 -2.36
CA LEU A 66 -10.70 -12.81 -2.90
C LEU A 66 -11.55 -13.58 -1.88
N SER A 67 -12.57 -14.27 -2.38
CA SER A 67 -13.33 -15.26 -1.62
C SER A 67 -12.47 -16.47 -1.28
N LEU A 68 -12.92 -17.27 -0.30
CA LEU A 68 -12.20 -18.46 0.12
C LEU A 68 -12.00 -19.47 -1.04
N SER A 69 -12.97 -19.57 -1.96
CA SER A 69 -12.89 -20.46 -3.11
C SER A 69 -11.83 -19.99 -4.13
N GLU A 70 -11.77 -18.69 -4.41
CA GLU A 70 -10.78 -18.09 -5.31
C GLU A 70 -9.36 -18.19 -4.75
N LEU A 71 -9.21 -18.19 -3.41
CA LEU A 71 -7.93 -18.42 -2.75
C LEU A 71 -7.45 -19.88 -2.86
N ALA A 72 -8.37 -20.83 -3.03
CA ALA A 72 -8.07 -22.26 -3.10
C ALA A 72 -7.73 -22.73 -4.54
N GLU A 73 -8.08 -21.96 -5.56
CA GLU A 73 -7.71 -22.19 -6.97
C GLU A 73 -6.20 -22.02 -7.16
N GLY A 74 -5.45 -23.06 -6.80
CA GLY A 74 -3.99 -23.06 -6.81
C GLY A 74 -3.35 -24.08 -5.87
N ASN A 75 -4.14 -24.81 -5.05
CA ASN A 75 -3.66 -25.91 -4.22
C ASN A 75 -3.94 -27.27 -4.90
N PRO A 76 -2.95 -27.90 -5.58
CA PRO A 76 -3.16 -29.11 -6.39
C PRO A 76 -3.18 -30.42 -5.59
N TYR A 77 -3.45 -30.39 -4.28
CA TYR A 77 -3.49 -31.61 -3.47
C TYR A 77 -4.93 -32.11 -3.32
N ASP A 78 -5.38 -32.85 -4.34
CA ASP A 78 -6.25 -34.03 -4.23
C ASP A 78 -5.60 -35.17 -5.03
#